data_AF-A0A4Y2IM03-F1
#
_entry.id   AF-A0A4Y2IM03-F1
#
_cell.length_a   1.000
_cell.length_b   1.000
_cell.length_c   1.000
_cell.angle_alpha   90.00
_cell.angle_beta   90.00
_cell.angle_gamma   90.00
#
_symmetry.space_group_name_H-M   'P 1'
#
loop_
_entity.id
_entity.type
_entity.pdbx_description
1 polymer ?
#
loop_
_entity_poly.entity_id
_entity_poly.type
_entity_poly.pdbx_seq_one_letter_code
_entity_poly.pdbx_strand_id
1 'polypeptide(L)'
;MKCSAESLNVADNLMLELFLQCLPSSVKTILAAVSELALDKAAEIADRIIEVSPSPIETFAVSKKNEQSLETKLFLEIGEILKE
;
A
#
# COMPACT_ATOMS: atom_id res chain seq x y z
N MET A 1 37.71 -13.97 11.41
CA MET A 1 36.58 -14.10 10.49
C MET A 1 36.62 -12.93 9.52
N LYS A 2 36.61 -13.20 8.22
CA LYS A 2 36.67 -12.18 7.17
C LYS A 2 35.21 -11.87 6.82
N CYS A 3 34.72 -10.67 7.14
CA CYS A 3 33.39 -10.25 6.71
C CYS A 3 33.51 -9.87 5.23
N SER A 4 33.11 -10.78 4.34
CA SER A 4 33.07 -10.50 2.90
C SER A 4 32.14 -9.31 2.66
N ALA A 5 32.68 -8.19 2.18
CA ALA A 5 31.91 -6.99 1.82
C ALA A 5 30.78 -7.29 0.81
N GLU A 6 30.91 -8.39 0.07
CA GLU A 6 29.92 -8.94 -0.86
C GLU A 6 28.64 -9.40 -0.13
N SER A 7 28.77 -10.01 1.06
CA SER A 7 27.62 -10.44 1.87
C SER A 7 26.84 -9.25 2.42
N LEU A 8 27.53 -8.15 2.72
CA LEU A 8 26.91 -6.93 3.24
C LEU A 8 26.07 -6.28 2.13
N ASN A 9 26.62 -6.18 0.92
CA ASN A 9 25.88 -5.63 -0.22
C ASN A 9 24.66 -6.48 -0.61
N VAL A 10 24.76 -7.82 -0.53
CA VAL A 10 23.60 -8.71 -0.75
C VAL A 10 22.52 -8.50 0.31
N ALA A 11 22.91 -8.30 1.57
CA ALA A 11 21.96 -8.03 2.65
C ALA A 11 21.24 -6.69 2.44
N ASP A 12 21.95 -5.64 2.01
CA ASP A 12 21.37 -4.31 1.79
C ASP A 12 20.36 -4.30 0.63
N ASN A 13 20.69 -4.99 -0.47
CA ASN A 13 19.75 -5.14 -1.59
C ASN A 13 18.51 -5.94 -1.19
N LEU A 14 18.67 -7.04 -0.44
CA LEU A 14 17.54 -7.83 0.05
C LEU A 14 16.66 -7.02 1.01
N MET A 15 17.26 -6.25 1.92
CA MET A 15 16.51 -5.38 2.84
C MET A 15 15.73 -4.30 2.08
N LEU A 16 16.30 -3.74 1.03
CA LEU A 16 15.61 -2.79 0.15
C LEU A 16 14.43 -3.45 -0.58
N GLU A 17 14.61 -4.65 -1.14
CA GLU A 17 13.52 -5.36 -1.81
C GLU A 17 12.36 -5.67 -0.84
N LEU A 18 12.67 -6.18 0.35
CA LEU A 18 11.66 -6.45 1.38
C LEU A 18 10.96 -5.18 1.83
N PHE A 19 11.70 -4.09 2.02
CA PHE A 19 11.14 -2.79 2.37
C PHE A 19 10.15 -2.30 1.30
N LEU A 20 10.52 -2.36 0.02
CA LEU A 20 9.64 -2.01 -1.09
C LEU A 20 8.40 -2.91 -1.15
N GLN A 21 8.53 -4.21 -0.84
CA GLN A 21 7.39 -5.13 -0.79
C GLN A 21 6.36 -4.75 0.29
N CYS A 22 6.82 -4.30 1.46
CA CYS A 22 5.95 -3.94 2.59
C CYS A 22 5.17 -2.62 2.41
N LEU A 23 5.60 -1.74 1.49
CA LEU A 23 4.93 -0.45 1.29
C LEU A 23 3.58 -0.58 0.57
N PRO A 24 2.66 0.40 0.72
CA PRO A 24 1.48 0.51 -0.13
C PRO A 24 1.86 0.77 -1.61
N SER A 25 0.99 0.38 -2.55
CA SER A 25 1.23 0.57 -3.99
C SER A 25 1.46 2.04 -4.35
N SER A 26 0.74 2.97 -3.73
CA SER A 26 0.88 4.41 -3.95
C SER A 26 2.29 4.90 -3.60
N VAL A 27 2.82 4.48 -2.45
CA VAL A 27 4.17 4.83 -2.00
C VAL A 27 5.22 4.17 -2.91
N LYS A 28 5.06 2.89 -3.26
CA LYS A 28 5.96 2.19 -4.21
C LYS A 28 6.06 2.89 -5.55
N THR A 29 4.94 3.32 -6.12
CA THR A 29 4.93 4.00 -7.42
C THR A 29 5.72 5.31 -7.38
N ILE A 30 5.61 6.06 -6.29
CA ILE A 30 6.36 7.31 -6.10
C ILE A 30 7.85 6.99 -5.90
N LEU A 31 8.16 6.00 -5.07
CA LEU A 31 9.53 5.62 -4.75
C LEU A 31 10.26 5.04 -5.97
N ALA A 32 9.56 4.31 -6.84
CA ALA A 32 10.10 3.76 -8.08
C ALA A 32 10.45 4.84 -9.13
N ALA A 33 9.84 6.03 -9.05
CA ALA A 33 10.21 7.16 -9.89
C ALA A 33 11.58 7.76 -9.52
N VAL A 34 12.08 7.46 -8.31
CA VAL A 34 13.40 7.87 -7.84
C VAL A 34 14.38 6.72 -8.10
N SER A 35 15.27 6.92 -9.07
CA SER A 35 16.28 5.92 -9.44
C SER A 35 17.37 5.80 -8.35
N GLU A 36 17.91 4.59 -8.17
CA GLU A 36 19.06 4.28 -7.30
C GLU A 36 18.94 4.82 -5.87
N LEU A 37 18.05 4.20 -5.09
CA LEU A 37 17.82 4.55 -3.69
C LEU A 37 18.50 3.55 -2.75
N ALA A 38 19.35 4.07 -1.87
CA ALA A 38 19.80 3.35 -0.70
C ALA A 38 18.64 3.18 0.30
N LEU A 39 18.68 2.11 1.10
CA LEU A 39 17.61 1.75 2.04
C LEU A 39 17.25 2.87 3.03
N ASP A 40 18.25 3.57 3.56
CA ASP A 40 18.07 4.67 4.51
C ASP A 40 17.26 5.82 3.90
N LYS A 41 17.53 6.14 2.63
CA LYS A 41 16.83 7.19 1.89
C LYS A 41 15.45 6.74 1.44
N ALA A 42 15.29 5.46 1.11
CA ALA A 42 13.98 4.87 0.80
C ALA A 42 13.04 4.98 2.01
N ALA A 43 13.54 4.69 3.22
CA ALA A 43 12.80 4.83 4.46
C ALA A 43 12.41 6.29 4.75
N GLU A 44 13.38 7.21 4.69
CA GLU A 44 13.15 8.64 4.95
C GLU A 44 12.12 9.27 3.99
N ILE A 45 12.11 8.85 2.72
CA ILE A 45 11.14 9.33 1.73
C ILE A 45 9.78 8.68 1.96
N ALA A 46 9.72 7.38 2.23
CA ALA A 46 8.47 6.68 2.50
C ALA A 46 7.74 7.28 3.72
N ASP A 47 8.47 7.54 4.81
CA ASP A 47 7.90 8.16 6.02
C ASP A 47 7.27 9.52 5.70
N ARG A 48 7.97 10.36 4.93
CA ARG A 48 7.46 11.67 4.49
C ARG A 48 6.25 11.57 3.57
N ILE A 49 6.24 10.59 2.65
CA ILE A 49 5.07 10.35 1.80
C ILE A 49 3.88 9.98 2.67
N ILE A 50 4.06 9.07 3.64
CA ILE A 50 3.00 8.64 4.56
C ILE A 50 2.48 9.81 5.40
N GLU A 51 3.37 10.70 5.86
CA GLU A 51 3.00 11.88 6.64
C GLU A 51 2.21 12.91 5.82
N VAL A 52 2.61 13.16 4.57
CA VAL A 52 2.05 14.23 3.72
C VAL A 52 0.83 13.75 2.93
N SER A 53 0.72 12.46 2.63
CA SER A 53 -0.42 11.95 1.89
C SER A 53 -1.65 11.85 2.79
N PRO A 54 -2.75 12.58 2.49
CA PRO A 54 -4.02 12.33 3.17
C PRO A 54 -4.40 10.90 2.84
N SER A 55 -4.51 10.06 3.87
CA SER A 55 -4.58 8.61 3.75
C SER A 55 -5.57 8.20 2.65
N PRO A 56 -5.12 7.56 1.56
CA PRO A 56 -6.04 6.78 0.74
C PRO A 56 -6.54 5.69 1.69
N ILE A 57 -7.85 5.66 1.94
CA ILE A 57 -8.49 4.59 2.71
C ILE A 57 -8.00 3.29 2.07
N GLU A 58 -7.16 2.55 2.78
CA GLU A 58 -6.68 1.25 2.35
C GLU A 58 -7.92 0.36 2.40
N THR A 59 -8.63 0.26 1.27
CA THR A 59 -9.73 -0.68 1.10
C THR A 59 -9.10 -2.06 1.09
N PHE A 60 -8.83 -2.58 2.28
CA PHE A 60 -8.78 -4.01 2.49
C PHE A 60 -10.06 -4.55 1.86
N ALA A 61 -9.91 -5.42 0.86
CA ALA A 61 -11.04 -6.14 0.32
C ALA A 61 -11.60 -7.01 1.44
N VAL A 62 -12.57 -6.49 2.20
CA VAL A 62 -13.48 -7.32 2.99
C VAL A 62 -14.07 -8.27 1.96
N SER A 63 -13.68 -9.53 2.02
CA SER A 63 -14.26 -10.59 1.21
C SER A 63 -15.77 -10.56 1.45
N LYS A 64 -16.52 -9.90 0.57
CA LYS A 64 -17.99 -9.83 0.55
C LYS A 64 -18.53 -11.24 0.38
N LYS A 65 -18.69 -11.97 1.47
CA LYS A 65 -19.42 -13.24 1.54
C LYS A 65 -20.39 -13.23 2.71
N ASN A 66 -21.25 -12.21 2.80
CA ASN A 66 -22.58 -12.29 3.46
C ASN A 66 -23.41 -10.99 3.47
N GLU A 67 -22.94 -9.83 3.01
CA GLU A 67 -23.69 -8.56 3.20
C GLU A 67 -24.66 -8.17 2.06
N GLN A 68 -24.77 -8.96 1.00
CA GLN A 68 -25.59 -8.63 -0.19
C GLN A 68 -27.11 -8.60 0.08
N SER A 69 -27.57 -9.10 1.24
CA SER A 69 -28.99 -9.21 1.56
C SER A 69 -29.62 -7.91 2.09
N LEU A 70 -28.84 -6.96 2.59
CA LEU A 70 -29.37 -5.71 3.17
C LEU A 70 -29.24 -4.53 2.19
N GLU A 71 -28.15 -4.47 1.43
CA GLU A 71 -27.93 -3.45 0.40
C GLU A 71 -29.06 -3.50 -0.66
N THR A 72 -29.44 -4.71 -1.10
CA THR A 72 -30.46 -4.89 -2.15
C THR A 72 -31.87 -4.43 -1.73
N LYS A 73 -32.24 -4.54 -0.45
CA LYS A 73 -33.54 -4.07 0.03
C LYS A 73 -33.63 -2.54 0.08
N LEU A 74 -32.57 -1.87 0.53
CA LEU A 74 -32.52 -0.41 0.61
C LEU A 74 -32.65 0.24 -0.77
N PHE A 75 -31.98 -0.31 -1.79
CA PHE A 75 -32.05 0.22 -3.15
C PHE A 75 -33.42 0.04 -3.81
N LEU A 76 -34.13 -1.06 -3.50
CA LEU A 76 -35.50 -1.28 -4.00
C LEU A 76 -36.48 -0.29 -3.39
N GLU A 77 -36.40 -0.05 -2.08
CA GLU A 77 -37.32 0.84 -1.37
C GLU A 77 -37.16 2.31 -1.78
N ILE A 78 -35.92 2.77 -2.03
CA ILE A 78 -35.66 4.11 -2.57
C ILE A 78 -36.23 4.26 -4.00
N GLY A 79 -36.12 3.22 -4.83
CA GLY A 79 -36.67 3.23 -6.18
C GLY A 79 -38.20 3.25 -6.24
N GLU A 80 -38.85 2.67 -5.24
CA GLU A 80 -40.32 2.65 -5.10
C GLU A 80 -40.86 4.02 -4.64
N ILE A 81 -40.16 4.70 -3.72
CA ILE A 81 -40.53 6.05 -3.24
C ILE A 81 -40.44 7.10 -4.37
N LEU A 82 -39.54 6.93 -5.33
CA LEU A 82 -39.34 7.86 -6.44
C LEU A 82 -40.32 7.67 -7.62
N LYS A 83 -41.26 6.71 -7.51
CA LYS A 83 -42.21 6.39 -8.57
C LYS A 83 -43.63 6.95 -8.35
N GLU A 84 -43.84 7.76 -7.30
CA GLU A 84 -45.07 8.51 -7.08
C GLU A 84 -45.02 9.92 -7.72
#